data_AF-A0A7C4CNH2-F1
#
_entry.id   AF-A0A7C4CNH2-F1
#
_cell.length_a   1.000
_cell.length_b   1.000
_cell.length_c   1.000
_cell.angle_alpha   90.00
_cell.angle_beta   90.00
_cell.angle_gamma   90.00
#
_symmetry.space_group_name_H-M   'P 1'
#
loop_
_entity.id
_entity.type
_entity.pdbx_description
1 polymer ?
#
loop_
_entity_poly.entity_id
_entity_poly.type
_entity_poly.pdbx_seq_one_letter_code
_entity_poly.pdbx_strand_id
1 'polypeptide(L)' 'MSISPEEIEKIRKELCSYSIGKQELCVIVDPLIKACTEISKNKKDLEICIKEAYDSMIEAIRSK' A
#
# COMPACT_ATOMS: atom_id res chain seq x y z
N MET A 1 12.82 -6.70 -10.37
CA MET A 1 12.39 -5.34 -10.78
C MET A 1 12.11 -4.59 -9.51
N SER A 2 12.64 -3.38 -9.39
CA SER A 2 12.62 -2.67 -8.12
C SER A 2 11.69 -1.46 -8.13
N ILE A 3 10.59 -1.48 -7.35
CA ILE A 3 9.57 -0.41 -7.22
C ILE A 3 10.25 0.92 -6.92
N SER A 4 10.19 1.85 -7.86
CA SER A 4 10.71 3.20 -7.65
C SER A 4 9.83 3.98 -6.66
N PRO A 5 10.34 5.06 -6.04
CA PRO A 5 9.50 5.97 -5.26
C PRO A 5 8.23 6.43 -6.02
N GLU A 6 8.34 6.53 -7.35
CA GLU A 6 7.21 6.87 -8.23
C GLU A 6 6.15 5.77 -8.29
N GLU A 7 6.54 4.50 -8.21
CA GLU A 7 5.61 3.37 -8.14
C GLU A 7 4.94 3.28 -6.76
N ILE A 8 5.66 3.56 -5.67
CA ILE A 8 5.04 3.71 -4.33
C ILE A 8 3.98 4.81 -4.37
N GLU A 9 4.30 5.93 -5.01
CA GLU A 9 3.37 7.05 -5.09
C GLU A 9 2.17 6.76 -6.00
N LYS A 10 2.34 5.96 -7.06
CA LYS A 10 1.21 5.42 -7.84
C LYS A 10 0.30 4.54 -7.00
N ILE A 11 0.87 3.58 -6.27
CA ILE A 11 0.12 2.68 -5.38
C ILE A 11 -0.63 3.50 -4.33
N ARG A 12 0.02 4.50 -3.74
CA ARG A 12 -0.60 5.43 -2.79
C ARG A 12 -1.77 6.17 -3.44
N LYS A 13 -1.58 6.79 -4.60
CA LYS A 13 -2.65 7.52 -5.31
C LYS A 13 -3.82 6.62 -5.66
N GLU A 14 -3.53 5.41 -6.13
CA GLU A 14 -4.55 4.42 -6.48
C GLU A 14 -5.34 4.00 -5.24
N LEU A 15 -4.68 3.58 -4.16
CA LEU A 15 -5.36 3.21 -2.92
C LEU A 15 -6.11 4.38 -2.27
N CYS A 16 -5.54 5.60 -2.28
CA CYS A 16 -6.20 6.79 -1.76
C CYS A 16 -7.45 7.18 -2.56
N SER A 17 -7.61 6.71 -3.81
CA SER A 17 -8.83 6.93 -4.59
C SER A 17 -10.02 6.06 -4.14
N TYR A 18 -9.76 5.02 -3.35
CA TYR A 18 -10.80 4.15 -2.80
C TYR A 18 -11.29 4.63 -1.44
N SER A 19 -12.53 4.27 -1.11
CA SER A 19 -13.15 4.57 0.18
C SER A 19 -13.70 3.29 0.79
N ILE A 20 -13.48 3.08 2.09
CA ILE A 20 -14.17 2.04 2.87
C ILE A 20 -15.21 2.74 3.74
N GLY A 21 -16.49 2.55 3.40
CA GLY A 21 -17.59 3.25 4.08
C GLY A 21 -17.53 4.76 3.85
N LYS A 22 -17.27 5.54 4.91
CA LYS A 22 -17.13 7.01 4.85
C LYS A 22 -15.68 7.49 5.01
N GLN A 23 -14.72 6.57 5.05
CA GLN A 23 -13.31 6.89 5.22
C GLN A 23 -12.54 6.66 3.92
N GLU A 24 -11.68 7.61 3.59
CA GLU A 24 -10.71 7.46 2.50
C GLU A 24 -9.67 6.42 2.90
N LEU A 25 -9.31 5.51 2.00
CA LEU A 25 -8.26 4.54 2.28
C LEU A 25 -6.92 5.19 2.57
N CYS A 26 -6.71 6.44 2.12
CA CYS A 26 -5.48 7.19 2.32
C CYS A 26 -5.04 7.23 3.80
N VAL A 27 -6.01 7.27 4.72
CA VAL A 27 -5.77 7.29 6.17
C VAL A 27 -5.15 5.98 6.67
N ILE A 28 -5.34 4.87 5.95
CA ILE A 28 -4.83 3.53 6.25
C ILE A 28 -3.53 3.25 5.49
N VAL A 29 -3.42 3.77 4.26
CA VAL A 29 -2.29 3.53 3.35
C VAL A 29 -1.00 4.17 3.85
N ASP A 30 -1.06 5.42 4.33
CA ASP A 30 0.13 6.14 4.79
C ASP A 30 0.83 5.47 5.99
N PRO A 31 0.11 5.05 7.05
CA PRO A 31 0.69 4.24 8.12
C PRO A 31 1.32 2.94 7.62
N LEU A 32 0.72 2.32 6.60
CA LEU A 32 1.13 1.04 6.08
C LEU A 32 2.43 1.14 5.27
N ILE A 33 2.54 2.16 4.41
CA ILE A 33 3.79 2.47 3.69
C ILE A 33 4.92 2.78 4.69
N LYS A 34 4.61 3.52 5.76
CA LYS A 34 5.57 3.82 6.83
C LYS A 34 6.04 2.54 7.53
N ALA A 35 5.13 1.66 7.94
CA ALA A 35 5.46 0.39 8.58
C ALA A 35 6.32 -0.50 7.66
N CYS A 36 5.95 -0.61 6.38
CA CYS A 36 6.76 -1.34 5.40
C CYS A 36 8.16 -0.73 5.26
N THR A 37 8.29 0.59 5.28
CA THR A 37 9.60 1.28 5.22
C THR A 37 10.46 0.96 6.44
N GLU A 38 9.87 0.91 7.64
CA GLU A 38 10.59 0.66 8.90
C GLU A 38 11.10 -0.79 9.01
N ILE A 39 10.37 -1.77 8.49
CA ILE A 39 10.75 -3.20 8.60
C ILE A 39 11.62 -3.71 7.44
N SER A 40 11.65 -2.97 6.33
CA SER A 40 12.32 -3.42 5.12
C SER A 40 13.81 -3.15 5.17
N LYS A 41 14.61 -4.20 4.96
CA LYS A 41 16.08 -4.11 5.03
C LYS A 41 16.71 -3.64 3.74
N ASN A 42 15.98 -3.75 2.64
CA ASN A 42 16.40 -3.36 1.32
C ASN A 42 15.18 -3.02 0.46
N LYS A 43 15.43 -2.48 -0.74
CA LYS A 43 14.39 -2.05 -1.68
C LYS A 43 13.42 -3.17 -2.06
N LYS A 44 13.94 -4.40 -2.23
CA LYS A 44 13.14 -5.58 -2.59
C LYS A 44 12.21 -6.02 -1.46
N ASP A 45 12.62 -5.89 -0.20
CA ASP A 45 11.76 -6.20 0.94
C ASP A 45 10.61 -5.18 1.05
N LEU A 46 10.91 -3.90 0.79
CA LEU A 46 9.91 -2.82 0.78
C LEU A 46 8.85 -3.04 -0.30
N GLU A 47 9.30 -3.42 -1.49
CA GLU A 47 8.45 -3.79 -2.62
C GLU A 47 7.46 -4.90 -2.28
N ILE A 48 7.96 -5.98 -1.69
CA ILE A 48 7.15 -7.14 -1.34
C ILE A 48 6.14 -6.74 -0.27
N CYS A 49 6.58 -6.02 0.78
CA CYS A 49 5.69 -5.60 1.85
C CYS A 49 4.53 -4.71 1.36
N ILE A 50 4.84 -3.69 0.56
CA ILE A 50 3.81 -2.78 0.02
C ILE A 50 2.85 -3.54 -0.88
N LYS A 51 3.36 -4.45 -1.72
CA LYS A 51 2.54 -5.22 -2.64
C LYS A 51 1.62 -6.20 -1.91
N GLU A 52 2.14 -6.98 -0.97
CA GLU A 52 1.34 -7.94 -0.19
C GLU A 52 0.23 -7.23 0.59
N ALA A 53 0.55 -6.07 1.16
CA ALA A 53 -0.43 -5.26 1.86
C ALA A 53 -1.49 -4.67 0.92
N TYR A 54 -1.10 -4.18 -0.26
CA TYR A 54 -2.03 -3.71 -1.29
C TYR A 54 -2.98 -4.85 -1.72
N ASP A 55 -2.43 -6.02 -2.06
CA ASP A 55 -3.20 -7.18 -2.53
C ASP A 55 -4.19 -7.64 -1.45
N SER A 56 -3.74 -7.71 -0.19
CA SER A 56 -4.58 -8.06 0.96
C SER A 56 -5.72 -7.06 1.18
N MET A 57 -5.45 -5.76 1.03
CA MET A 57 -6.47 -4.71 1.15
C MET A 57 -7.52 -4.82 0.02
N ILE A 58 -7.08 -5.03 -1.21
CA ILE A 58 -7.98 -5.20 -2.37
C ILE A 58 -8.83 -6.46 -2.21
N GLU A 59 -8.25 -7.57 -1.76
CA GLU A 59 -8.98 -8.81 -1.50
C GLU A 59 -10.05 -8.62 -0.41
N ALA A 60 -9.70 -7.93 0.68
CA ALA A 60 -10.64 -7.60 1.75
C ALA A 60 -11.80 -6.69 1.27
N ILE A 61 -11.53 -5.78 0.34
CA ILE A 61 -12.55 -4.91 -0.28
C ILE A 61 -13.47 -5.72 -1.21
N ARG A 62 -12.91 -6.60 -2.04
CA ARG A 62 -13.65 -7.39 -3.05
C ARG A 62 -14.43 -8.57 -2.48
N SER A 63 -14.08 -9.05 -1.29
CA SER A 63 -14.76 -10.19 -0.64
C SER A 63 -16.05 -9.81 0.09
N LYS A 64 -16.55 -8.59 -0.11
CA LYS A 64 -17.86 -8.09 0.36
C LYS A 64 -18.83 -7.92 -0.80
#